data_AF-A0A6L5QBZ3-F1
#
_entry.id   AF-A0A6L5QBZ3-F1
#
_cell.length_a   1.000
_cell.length_b   1.000
_cell.length_c   1.000
_cell.angle_alpha   90.00
_cell.angle_beta   90.00
_cell.angle_gamma   90.00
#
_symmetry.space_group_name_H-M   'P 1'
#
loop_
_entity.id
_entity.type
_entity.pdbx_description
1 polymer ?
#
loop_
_entity_poly.entity_id
_entity_poly.type
_entity_poly.pdbx_seq_one_letter_code
_entity_poly.pdbx_strand_id
1 'polypeptide(L)'
;MNFSLWLTLILVLLVIGGQLIVSFQLAALTRTGQYPMRGKAVMADVERLLKSGERSWAIRCYREIHACSLRQARNAVAALVKQ
;
A
#
# COMPACT_ATOMS: atom_id res chain seq x y z
N MET A 1 42.13 -0.52 -9.32
CA MET A 1 41.29 -0.94 -8.17
C MET A 1 40.06 -0.02 -8.18
N ASN A 2 38.87 -0.59 -8.47
CA ASN A 2 37.83 0.14 -9.21
C ASN A 2 36.85 0.86 -8.27
N PHE A 3 37.20 2.08 -7.85
CA PHE A 3 36.37 2.96 -7.01
C PHE A 3 34.94 3.16 -7.57
N SER A 4 34.81 3.23 -8.90
CA SER A 4 33.52 3.33 -9.60
C SER A 4 32.60 2.12 -9.38
N LEU A 5 33.17 0.91 -9.24
CA LEU A 5 32.38 -0.31 -8.95
C LEU A 5 31.82 -0.28 -7.52
N TRP A 6 32.56 0.26 -6.56
CA TRP A 6 32.07 0.39 -5.19
C TRP A 6 30.92 1.40 -5.07
N LEU A 7 31.03 2.52 -5.78
CA LEU A 7 30.03 3.59 -5.76
C LEU A 7 28.70 3.12 -6.37
N THR A 8 28.76 2.36 -7.47
CA THR A 8 27.57 1.74 -8.07
C THR A 8 26.96 0.65 -7.19
N LEU A 9 27.79 -0.17 -6.53
CA LEU A 9 27.31 -1.23 -5.63
C LEU A 9 26.57 -0.64 -4.41
N ILE A 10 27.10 0.42 -3.80
CA ILE A 10 26.43 1.14 -2.70
C ILE A 10 25.11 1.75 -3.14
N LEU A 11 25.08 2.39 -4.32
CA LEU A 11 23.85 2.97 -4.87
C LEU A 11 22.77 1.90 -5.07
N VAL A 12 23.14 0.74 -5.64
CA VAL A 12 22.24 -0.40 -5.83
C VAL A 12 21.75 -0.95 -4.48
N LEU A 13 22.64 -1.06 -3.49
CA LEU A 13 22.28 -1.54 -2.14
C LEU A 13 21.31 -0.60 -1.42
N LEU A 14 21.47 0.72 -1.56
CA LEU A 14 20.53 1.71 -1.02
C LEU A 14 19.16 1.61 -1.67
N VAL A 15 19.12 1.44 -3.00
CA VAL A 15 17.86 1.26 -3.73
C VAL A 15 17.18 -0.04 -3.29
N ILE A 16 17.91 -1.16 -3.20
CA ILE A 16 17.37 -2.45 -2.76
C ILE A 16 16.90 -2.40 -1.29
N GLY A 17 17.67 -1.76 -0.40
CA GLY A 17 17.28 -1.57 0.99
C GLY A 17 15.99 -0.76 1.13
N GLY A 18 15.84 0.32 0.35
CA GLY A 18 14.60 1.08 0.28
C GLY A 18 13.40 0.25 -0.21
N GLN A 19 13.62 -0.58 -1.23
CA GLN A 19 12.59 -1.49 -1.75
C GLN A 19 12.15 -2.55 -0.72
N LEU A 20 13.08 -3.05 0.10
CA LEU A 20 12.78 -4.01 1.17
C LEU A 20 11.93 -3.38 2.29
N ILE A 21 12.15 -2.11 2.62
CA ILE A 21 11.35 -1.40 3.64
C ILE A 21 9.90 -1.24 3.18
N VAL A 22 9.66 -0.84 1.93
CA VAL A 22 8.31 -0.72 1.34
C VAL A 22 7.62 -2.07 1.29
N SER A 23 8.36 -3.12 0.94
CA SER A 23 7.84 -4.50 0.90
C SER A 23 7.50 -5.03 2.30
N PHE A 24 8.25 -4.63 3.33
CA PHE A 24 8.00 -5.00 4.71
C PHE A 24 6.72 -4.34 5.26
N GLN A 25 6.32 -3.17 4.75
CA GLN A 25 5.04 -2.54 5.11
C GLN A 25 3.84 -3.40 4.71
N LEU A 26 3.93 -4.11 3.58
CA LEU A 26 2.92 -5.09 3.15
C LEU A 26 2.78 -6.28 4.12
N ALA A 27 3.90 -6.72 4.70
CA ALA A 27 3.93 -7.82 5.67
C ALA A 27 3.49 -7.36 7.08
N ALA A 28 3.68 -6.08 7.40
CA ALA A 28 3.19 -5.50 8.64
C ALA A 28 1.66 -5.36 8.67
N LEU A 29 1.02 -5.08 7.52
CA LEU A 29 -0.44 -4.99 7.35
C LEU A 29 -1.19 -6.33 7.55
N THR A 30 -0.54 -7.44 7.23
CA THR A 30 -1.11 -8.79 7.47
C THR A 30 -0.93 -9.23 8.92
N ARG A 31 0.14 -8.81 9.61
CA ARG A 31 0.35 -9.12 11.03
C ARG A 31 -0.62 -8.44 12.00
N THR A 32 -1.20 -7.31 11.62
CA THR A 32 -2.19 -6.58 12.45
C THR A 32 -3.63 -7.01 12.21
N GLY A 33 -3.88 -7.95 11.27
CA GLY A 33 -5.24 -8.34 10.89
C GLY A 33 -6.04 -7.24 10.17
N GLN A 34 -5.36 -6.21 9.66
CA GLN A 34 -6.03 -5.02 9.11
C GLN A 34 -6.50 -5.16 7.67
N TYR A 35 -5.98 -6.14 6.92
CA TYR A 35 -6.39 -6.40 5.56
C TYR A 35 -7.41 -7.55 5.50
N PRO A 36 -8.66 -7.31 5.07
CA PRO A 36 -9.68 -8.35 5.03
C PRO A 36 -9.37 -9.40 3.95
N MET A 37 -9.81 -10.63 4.19
CA MET A 37 -9.75 -11.68 3.18
C MET A 37 -10.57 -11.27 1.95
N ARG A 38 -10.05 -11.57 0.75
CA ARG A 38 -10.71 -11.31 -0.54
C ARG A 38 -12.18 -11.75 -0.49
N GLY A 39 -13.08 -10.84 -0.85
CA GLY A 39 -14.52 -11.11 -0.87
C GLY A 39 -15.26 -10.92 0.47
N LYS A 40 -14.56 -10.55 1.55
CA LYS A 40 -15.15 -10.15 2.84
C LYS A 40 -14.76 -8.72 3.27
N ALA A 41 -14.27 -7.91 2.34
CA ALA A 41 -13.95 -6.52 2.64
C ALA A 41 -15.22 -5.78 3.07
N VAL A 42 -15.14 -5.00 4.14
CA VAL A 42 -16.21 -4.08 4.57
C VAL A 42 -15.72 -2.64 4.57
N MET A 43 -16.64 -1.67 4.56
CA MET A 43 -16.28 -0.25 4.60
C MET A 43 -15.41 0.12 5.81
N ALA A 44 -15.61 -0.55 6.96
CA ALA A 44 -14.78 -0.36 8.14
C ALA A 44 -13.29 -0.71 7.90
N ASP A 45 -12.99 -1.66 7.01
CA ASP A 45 -11.62 -1.96 6.62
C ASP A 45 -11.03 -0.86 5.73
N VAL A 46 -11.85 -0.30 4.83
CA VAL A 46 -11.45 0.84 3.98
C VAL A 46 -11.07 2.03 4.84
N GLU A 47 -11.88 2.38 5.84
CA GLU A 47 -11.59 3.48 6.77
C GLU A 47 -10.34 3.23 7.62
N ARG A 48 -10.16 2.00 8.11
CA ARG A 48 -8.94 1.61 8.84
C ARG A 48 -7.69 1.73 7.98
N LEU A 49 -7.74 1.25 6.74
CA LEU A 49 -6.65 1.35 5.77
C LEU A 49 -6.36 2.81 5.39
N LEU A 50 -7.38 3.66 5.34
CA LEU A 50 -7.20 5.10 5.17
C LEU A 50 -6.49 5.74 6.37
N LYS A 51 -6.91 5.41 7.59
CA LYS A 51 -6.29 5.91 8.83
C LYS A 51 -4.85 5.46 9.00
N SER A 52 -4.49 4.27 8.51
CA SER A 52 -3.11 3.77 8.53
C SER A 52 -2.23 4.36 7.42
N GLY A 53 -2.76 5.21 6.54
CA GLY A 53 -2.03 5.80 5.41
C GLY A 53 -1.95 4.90 4.17
N GLU A 54 -2.59 3.74 4.19
CA GLU A 54 -2.50 2.67 3.19
C GLU A 54 -3.56 2.85 2.09
N ARG A 55 -3.52 4.02 1.44
CA ARG A 55 -4.54 4.47 0.49
C ARG A 55 -4.73 3.54 -0.71
N SER A 56 -3.66 2.94 -1.21
CA SER A 56 -3.72 2.01 -2.34
C SER A 56 -4.55 0.76 -2.01
N TRP A 57 -4.46 0.28 -0.78
CA TRP A 57 -5.22 -0.87 -0.29
C TRP A 57 -6.67 -0.52 -0.02
N ALA A 58 -6.94 0.67 0.53
CA ALA A 58 -8.30 1.19 0.69
C ALA A 58 -9.06 1.24 -0.64
N ILE A 59 -8.40 1.69 -1.73
CA ILE A 59 -8.98 1.71 -3.09
C ILE A 59 -9.34 0.30 -3.57
N ARG A 60 -8.47 -0.67 -3.30
CA ARG A 60 -8.71 -2.06 -3.67
C ARG A 60 -9.90 -2.65 -2.91
N CYS A 61 -9.96 -2.47 -1.60
CA CYS A 61 -11.10 -2.90 -0.78
C CYS A 61 -12.40 -2.22 -1.24
N TYR A 62 -12.37 -0.92 -1.53
CA TYR A 62 -13.53 -0.19 -2.03
C TYR A 62 -14.03 -0.74 -3.38
N ARG A 63 -13.12 -1.14 -4.28
CA ARG A 63 -13.48 -1.82 -5.53
C ARG A 63 -14.07 -3.20 -5.31
N GLU A 64 -13.54 -3.97 -4.36
CA GLU A 64 -14.09 -5.30 -4.05
C GLU A 64 -15.51 -5.19 -3.48
N ILE A 65 -15.83 -4.12 -2.74
CA ILE A 65 -17.16 -3.91 -2.14
C ILE A 65 -18.17 -3.36 -3.15
N HIS A 66 -17.77 -2.38 -3.96
CA HIS A 66 -18.69 -1.67 -4.87
C HIS A 66 -18.59 -2.11 -6.34
N ALA A 67 -17.72 -3.08 -6.66
CA ALA A 67 -17.45 -3.56 -8.02
C ALA A 67 -17.22 -2.43 -9.04
N CYS A 68 -16.60 -1.34 -8.62
CA CYS A 68 -16.47 -0.13 -9.42
C CYS A 68 -15.13 -0.01 -10.15
N SER A 69 -15.06 0.94 -11.09
CA SER A 69 -13.84 1.22 -11.84
C SER A 69 -12.75 1.81 -10.93
N LEU A 70 -11.48 1.62 -11.31
CA LEU A 70 -10.34 2.16 -10.55
C LEU A 70 -10.42 3.67 -10.32
N ARG A 71 -10.89 4.41 -11.33
CA ARG A 71 -11.05 5.87 -11.24
C ARG A 71 -12.11 6.27 -10.23
N GLN A 72 -13.26 5.59 -10.25
CA GLN A 72 -14.35 5.85 -9.29
C GLN A 72 -13.92 5.50 -7.87
N ALA A 73 -13.30 4.34 -7.66
CA ALA A 73 -12.81 3.95 -6.35
C ALA A 73 -11.79 4.93 -5.78
N ARG A 74 -10.83 5.37 -6.62
CA ARG A 74 -9.83 6.37 -6.21
C ARG A 74 -10.49 7.69 -5.80
N ASN A 75 -11.48 8.15 -6.56
CA ASN A 75 -12.19 9.39 -6.26
C ASN A 75 -13.04 9.27 -4.98
N ALA A 76 -13.74 8.16 -4.78
CA ALA A 76 -14.53 7.91 -3.58
C ALA A 76 -13.65 7.85 -2.33
N VAL A 77 -12.56 7.07 -2.39
CA VAL A 77 -11.57 6.99 -1.30
C VAL A 77 -10.89 8.35 -1.06
N ALA A 78 -10.66 9.15 -2.10
CA ALA A 78 -10.15 10.51 -1.94
C ALA A 78 -11.13 11.45 -1.23
N ALA A 79 -12.44 11.31 -1.48
CA ALA A 79 -13.46 12.08 -0.81
C ALA A 79 -13.54 11.72 0.69
N LEU A 80 -13.38 10.43 1.04
CA LEU A 80 -13.36 9.95 2.43
C LEU A 80 -12.20 10.49 3.27
N VAL A 81 -11.06 10.81 2.65
CA VAL A 81 -9.88 11.36 3.34
C VAL A 81 -10.00 12.86 3.61
N LYS A 82 -10.90 13.56 2.90
CA LYS A 82 -11.00 15.04 2.95
C LYS A 82 -12.01 15.56 3.99
N GLN A 83 -12.72 14.68 4.70
CA GLN A 83 -13.53 15.04 5.87
C GLN A 83 -12.68 15.14 7.12
#